data_AF-A0A101IU91-F1
#
_entry.id   AF-A0A101IU91-F1
#
_cell.length_a   1.000
_cell.length_b   1.000
_cell.length_c   1.000
_cell.angle_alpha   90.00
_cell.angle_beta   90.00
_cell.angle_gamma   90.00
#
_symmetry.space_group_name_H-M   'P 1'
#
loop_
_entity.id
_entity.type
_entity.pdbx_description
1 polymer ?
#
loop_
_entity_poly.entity_id
_entity_poly.type
_entity_poly.pdbx_seq_one_letter_code
_entity_poly.pdbx_strand_id
1 'polypeptide(L)'
;MSALILALDATSRDEALAIAESTSRYLDAIKIGYPLVLGAGLSVAGEIAALGVPVIADFKVADIPNTNTLICDSVFDAGCSAVICHAFPGSDSLAACVASAHAHGGECFV
;
A
#
# COMPACT_ATOMS: atom_id res chain seq x y z
N MET A 1 -15.10 9.54 -10.41
CA MET A 1 -14.19 10.05 -9.38
C MET A 1 -14.99 10.69 -8.28
N SER A 2 -14.85 10.18 -7.07
CA SER A 2 -15.46 10.73 -5.86
C SER A 2 -14.51 11.65 -5.08
N ALA A 3 -13.23 11.70 -5.48
CA ALA A 3 -12.10 12.31 -4.79
C ALA A 3 -11.93 11.82 -3.34
N LEU A 4 -12.24 10.54 -3.09
CA LEU A 4 -12.25 9.97 -1.73
C LEU A 4 -11.35 8.74 -1.61
N ILE A 5 -10.44 8.79 -0.63
CA ILE A 5 -9.57 7.67 -0.23
C ILE A 5 -9.94 7.25 1.19
N LEU A 6 -10.22 5.97 1.39
CA LEU A 6 -10.50 5.43 2.73
C LEU A 6 -9.19 5.03 3.41
N ALA A 7 -8.94 5.54 4.63
CA ALA A 7 -7.96 4.95 5.54
C ALA A 7 -8.60 3.74 6.24
N LEU A 8 -8.19 2.53 5.86
CA LEU A 8 -8.72 1.28 6.41
C LEU A 8 -7.84 0.81 7.58
N ASP A 9 -8.13 1.33 8.77
CA ASP A 9 -7.38 1.06 9.99
C ASP A 9 -7.99 -0.12 10.80
N ALA A 10 -8.27 -1.23 10.12
CA ALA A 10 -8.66 -2.51 10.74
C ALA A 10 -7.43 -3.35 11.10
N THR A 11 -7.59 -4.33 11.99
CA THR A 11 -6.48 -5.24 12.40
C THR A 11 -6.70 -6.69 12.01
N SER A 12 -7.91 -7.04 11.57
CA SER A 12 -8.26 -8.39 11.11
C SER A 12 -8.64 -8.40 9.64
N ARG A 13 -8.36 -9.52 8.97
CA ARG A 13 -8.71 -9.74 7.57
C ARG A 13 -10.22 -9.57 7.33
N ASP A 14 -11.03 -10.22 8.16
CA ASP A 14 -12.49 -10.29 7.94
C ASP A 14 -13.16 -8.92 8.09
N GLU A 15 -12.74 -8.13 9.08
CA GLU A 15 -13.22 -6.75 9.25
C GLU A 15 -12.78 -5.86 8.09
N ALA A 16 -11.52 -5.96 7.66
CA ALA A 16 -11.00 -5.19 6.55
C ALA A 16 -11.76 -5.47 5.24
N LEU A 17 -12.00 -6.74 4.93
CA LEU A 17 -12.75 -7.15 3.75
C LEU A 17 -14.21 -6.71 3.81
N ALA A 18 -14.89 -6.87 4.97
CA ALA A 18 -16.27 -6.42 5.11
C ALA A 18 -16.43 -4.90 4.86
N ILE A 19 -15.50 -4.09 5.37
CA ILE A 19 -15.49 -2.65 5.11
C ILE A 19 -15.19 -2.37 3.63
N ALA A 20 -14.18 -3.01 3.05
CA ALA A 20 -13.80 -2.80 1.65
C ALA A 20 -14.92 -3.19 0.67
N GLU A 21 -15.60 -4.33 0.88
CA GLU A 21 -16.72 -4.80 0.07
C GLU A 21 -17.89 -3.81 0.09
N SER A 22 -18.21 -3.24 1.25
CA SER A 22 -19.34 -2.31 1.40
C SER A 22 -19.06 -0.90 0.85
N THR A 23 -17.79 -0.52 0.72
CA THR A 23 -17.39 0.86 0.41
C THR A 23 -16.70 1.06 -0.94
N SER A 24 -16.00 0.04 -1.48
CA SER A 24 -15.13 0.13 -2.67
C SER A 24 -15.73 0.87 -3.86
N ARG A 25 -17.00 0.62 -4.21
CA ARG A 25 -17.72 1.29 -5.33
C ARG A 25 -17.83 2.82 -5.23
N TYR A 26 -17.56 3.40 -4.07
CA TYR A 26 -17.64 4.84 -3.80
C TYR A 26 -16.27 5.51 -3.64
N LEU A 27 -15.19 4.73 -3.67
CA LEU A 27 -13.84 5.17 -3.35
C LEU A 27 -12.97 5.19 -4.61
N ASP A 28 -12.03 6.13 -4.67
CA ASP A 28 -10.99 6.12 -5.70
C ASP A 28 -9.77 5.29 -5.27
N ALA A 29 -9.58 5.09 -3.96
CA ALA A 29 -8.57 4.16 -3.42
C ALA A 29 -8.87 3.76 -1.96
N ILE A 30 -8.23 2.67 -1.51
CA ILE A 30 -8.17 2.26 -0.11
C ILE A 30 -6.71 2.25 0.35
N LYS A 31 -6.46 2.80 1.53
CA LYS A 31 -5.15 2.87 2.16
C LYS A 31 -5.08 1.88 3.32
N ILE A 32 -4.10 0.98 3.32
CA ILE A 32 -3.88 -0.01 4.37
C ILE A 32 -2.52 0.21 5.06
N GLY A 33 -2.43 -0.06 6.36
CA GLY A 33 -1.22 0.14 7.14
C GLY A 33 -0.69 -1.13 7.81
N TYR A 34 0.42 -0.99 8.54
CA TYR A 34 1.04 -2.08 9.30
C TYR A 34 0.09 -2.81 10.27
N PRO A 35 -0.83 -2.16 11.01
CA PRO A 35 -1.72 -2.89 11.91
C PRO A 35 -2.51 -3.99 11.21
N LEU A 36 -3.02 -3.73 10.01
CA LEU A 36 -3.71 -4.73 9.21
C LEU A 36 -2.75 -5.82 8.71
N VAL A 37 -1.63 -5.42 8.11
CA VAL A 37 -0.71 -6.36 7.45
C VAL A 37 0.03 -7.26 8.45
N LEU A 38 0.35 -6.74 9.64
CA LEU A 38 0.94 -7.54 10.72
C LEU A 38 -0.08 -8.50 11.35
N GLY A 39 -1.37 -8.15 11.36
CA GLY A 39 -2.44 -8.99 11.90
C GLY A 39 -2.98 -10.03 10.92
N ALA A 40 -3.08 -9.69 9.63
CA ALA A 40 -3.75 -10.47 8.60
C ALA A 40 -2.80 -11.02 7.52
N GLY A 41 -1.55 -10.57 7.49
CA GLY A 41 -0.60 -10.82 6.41
C GLY A 41 -0.80 -9.85 5.23
N LEU A 42 0.23 -9.75 4.38
CA LEU A 42 0.24 -8.85 3.23
C LEU A 42 -0.74 -9.28 2.12
N SER A 43 -1.15 -10.55 2.08
CA SER A 43 -2.09 -11.09 1.09
C SER A 43 -3.44 -10.36 1.07
N VAL A 44 -3.85 -9.77 2.19
CA VAL A 44 -5.09 -8.97 2.28
C VAL A 44 -5.12 -7.81 1.29
N ALA A 45 -3.95 -7.27 0.90
CA ALA A 45 -3.87 -6.22 -0.11
C ALA A 45 -4.43 -6.68 -1.45
N GLY A 46 -4.04 -7.88 -1.90
CA GLY A 46 -4.51 -8.46 -3.15
C GLY A 46 -6.00 -8.84 -3.10
N GLU A 47 -6.49 -9.27 -1.94
CA GLU A 47 -7.91 -9.55 -1.73
C GLU A 47 -8.77 -8.29 -1.83
N ILE A 48 -8.31 -7.16 -1.25
CA ILE A 48 -8.97 -5.87 -1.39
C ILE A 48 -8.87 -5.36 -2.83
N ALA A 49 -7.70 -5.48 -3.47
CA ALA A 49 -7.49 -5.04 -4.85
C ALA A 49 -8.40 -5.80 -5.84
N ALA A 50 -8.71 -7.07 -5.57
CA ALA A 50 -9.63 -7.88 -6.37
C ALA A 50 -11.08 -7.32 -6.40
N LEU A 51 -11.43 -6.40 -5.49
CA LEU A 51 -12.70 -5.66 -5.52
C LEU A 51 -12.73 -4.54 -6.57
N GLY A 52 -11.63 -4.34 -7.31
CA GLY A 52 -11.52 -3.34 -8.39
C GLY A 52 -11.22 -1.92 -7.90
N VAL A 53 -10.70 -1.77 -6.68
CA VAL A 53 -10.28 -0.49 -6.09
C VAL A 53 -8.76 -0.47 -5.89
N PRO A 54 -8.05 0.59 -6.28
CA PRO A 54 -6.62 0.74 -6.01
C PRO A 54 -6.30 0.65 -4.52
N VAL A 55 -5.23 -0.07 -4.18
CA VAL A 55 -4.73 -0.21 -2.80
C VAL A 55 -3.42 0.55 -2.63
N ILE A 56 -3.36 1.37 -1.59
CA ILE A 56 -2.18 2.17 -1.23
C ILE A 56 -1.59 1.60 0.07
N ALA A 57 -0.33 1.19 0.03
CA ALA A 57 0.40 0.74 1.21
C ALA A 57 0.94 1.94 2.01
N ASP A 58 0.27 2.27 3.10
CA ASP A 58 0.67 3.32 4.06
C ASP A 58 1.66 2.81 5.09
N PHE A 59 2.80 2.34 4.59
CA PHE A 59 3.84 1.75 5.42
C PHE A 59 4.86 2.78 5.89
N LYS A 60 4.87 3.99 5.29
CA LYS A 60 5.83 5.05 5.64
C LYS A 60 7.27 4.51 5.65
N VAL A 61 7.61 3.77 4.59
CA VAL A 61 8.89 3.08 4.41
C VAL A 61 10.05 4.04 4.63
N ALA A 62 10.99 3.68 5.50
CA ALA A 62 12.03 4.62 5.97
C ALA A 62 13.35 3.92 6.34
N ASP A 63 13.88 3.09 5.45
CA ASP A 63 15.08 2.27 5.68
C ASP A 63 16.18 2.58 4.63
N ILE A 64 17.28 1.82 4.64
CA ILE A 64 18.37 1.90 3.66
C ILE A 64 17.90 1.41 2.27
N PRO A 65 18.59 1.79 1.17
CA PRO A 65 18.12 1.53 -0.19
C PRO A 65 17.72 0.07 -0.46
N ASN A 66 18.55 -0.90 -0.06
CA ASN A 66 18.26 -2.32 -0.28
C ASN A 66 16.98 -2.78 0.42
N THR A 67 16.79 -2.40 1.69
CA THR A 67 15.59 -2.77 2.46
C THR A 67 14.34 -2.13 1.85
N ASN A 68 14.43 -0.86 1.44
CA ASN A 68 13.32 -0.16 0.79
C ASN A 68 12.89 -0.85 -0.51
N THR A 69 13.84 -1.25 -1.36
CA THR A 69 13.54 -2.01 -2.59
C THR A 69 12.78 -3.30 -2.25
N LEU A 70 13.28 -4.10 -1.30
CA LEU A 70 12.62 -5.36 -0.92
C LEU A 70 11.20 -5.15 -0.38
N ILE A 71 10.98 -4.10 0.42
CA ILE A 71 9.65 -3.76 0.93
C ILE A 71 8.73 -3.34 -0.22
N CYS A 72 9.19 -2.45 -1.10
CA CYS A 72 8.39 -1.95 -2.21
C CYS A 72 8.03 -3.07 -3.19
N ASP A 73 9.00 -3.90 -3.58
CA ASP A 73 8.76 -5.05 -4.46
C ASP A 73 7.68 -5.98 -3.87
N SER A 74 7.80 -6.31 -2.58
CA SER A 74 6.80 -7.13 -1.88
C SER A 74 5.40 -6.49 -1.88
N VAL A 75 5.32 -5.17 -1.73
CA VAL A 75 4.06 -4.40 -1.73
C VAL A 75 3.39 -4.44 -3.10
N PHE A 76 4.15 -4.22 -4.17
CA PHE A 76 3.62 -4.21 -5.54
C PHE A 76 3.26 -5.64 -6.00
N ASP A 77 4.08 -6.63 -5.68
CA ASP A 77 3.78 -8.05 -5.93
C ASP A 77 2.49 -8.51 -5.22
N ALA A 78 2.16 -7.90 -4.07
CA ALA A 78 0.92 -8.15 -3.35
C ALA A 78 -0.32 -7.47 -3.95
N GLY A 79 -0.16 -6.69 -5.03
CA GLY A 79 -1.26 -6.04 -5.76
C GLY A 79 -1.55 -4.61 -5.33
N CYS A 80 -0.69 -3.97 -4.54
CA CYS A 80 -0.84 -2.54 -4.26
C CYS A 80 -0.51 -1.70 -5.51
N SER A 81 -1.22 -0.60 -5.69
CA SER A 81 -0.98 0.37 -6.77
C SER A 81 0.02 1.46 -6.37
N ALA A 82 0.19 1.69 -5.07
CA ALA A 82 1.12 2.69 -4.56
C ALA A 82 1.68 2.36 -3.17
N VAL A 83 2.81 2.97 -2.83
CA VAL A 83 3.45 2.89 -1.51
C VAL A 83 3.81 4.27 -0.98
N ILE A 84 3.65 4.48 0.33
CA ILE A 84 4.08 5.69 1.03
C ILE A 84 5.44 5.45 1.67
N CYS A 85 6.40 6.35 1.41
CA CYS A 85 7.74 6.32 1.99
C CYS A 85 8.13 7.67 2.59
N HIS A 86 9.20 7.71 3.37
CA HIS A 86 9.80 8.93 3.87
C HIS A 86 11.10 9.27 3.15
N ALA A 87 11.37 10.57 3.00
CA ALA A 87 12.63 11.06 2.43
C ALA A 87 13.75 11.27 3.46
N PHE A 88 13.45 11.26 4.77
CA PHE A 88 14.44 11.55 5.81
C PHE A 88 15.62 10.56 5.88
N PRO A 89 15.52 9.27 5.47
CA PRO A 89 16.67 8.37 5.48
C PRO A 89 17.78 8.76 4.48
N GLY A 90 17.44 9.50 3.43
CA GLY A 90 18.39 9.89 2.38
C GLY A 90 17.74 9.89 0.99
N SER A 91 18.33 10.66 0.06
CA SER A 91 17.86 10.73 -1.32
C SER A 91 18.04 9.41 -2.07
N ASP A 92 19.05 8.63 -1.72
CA ASP A 92 19.29 7.27 -2.23
C ASP A 92 18.22 6.28 -1.75
N SER A 93 17.83 6.35 -0.48
CA SER A 93 16.72 5.57 0.08
C SER A 93 15.38 5.90 -0.59
N LEU A 94 15.10 7.19 -0.83
CA LEU A 94 13.91 7.62 -1.57
C LEU A 94 13.96 7.13 -3.03
N ALA A 95 15.11 7.29 -3.70
CA ALA A 95 15.28 6.86 -5.09
C ALA A 95 15.04 5.35 -5.25
N ALA A 96 15.40 4.53 -4.26
CA ALA A 96 15.12 3.10 -4.26
C ALA A 96 13.61 2.79 -4.27
N CYS A 97 12.81 3.49 -3.45
CA CYS A 97 11.35 3.35 -3.44
C CYS A 97 10.74 3.76 -4.79
N VAL A 98 11.15 4.91 -5.33
CA VAL A 98 10.64 5.42 -6.61
C VAL A 98 11.03 4.48 -7.76
N ALA A 99 12.25 3.96 -7.78
CA ALA A 99 12.71 3.02 -8.80
C ALA A 99 11.91 1.71 -8.78
N SER A 100 11.67 1.14 -7.60
CA SER A 100 10.83 -0.06 -7.45
C SER A 100 9.39 0.21 -7.89
N ALA A 101 8.79 1.34 -7.50
CA ALA A 101 7.44 1.71 -7.92
C ALA A 101 7.31 1.78 -9.46
N HIS A 102 8.23 2.49 -10.12
CA HIS A 102 8.22 2.56 -11.59
C HIS A 102 8.44 1.22 -12.28
N ALA A 103 9.28 0.34 -11.71
CA ALA A 103 9.51 -1.00 -12.26
C ALA A 103 8.24 -1.87 -12.23
N HIS A 104 7.33 -1.62 -11.29
CA HIS A 104 6.04 -2.31 -11.16
C HIS A 104 4.87 -1.53 -11.79
N GLY A 105 5.12 -0.38 -12.42
CA GLY A 105 4.07 0.50 -12.94
C GLY A 105 3.18 1.12 -11.87
N GLY A 106 3.65 1.16 -10.61
CA GLY A 106 2.96 1.76 -9.48
C GLY A 106 3.49 3.15 -9.12
N GLU A 107 2.93 3.73 -8.06
CA GLU A 107 3.26 5.08 -7.59
C GLU A 107 3.98 5.06 -6.23
N CYS A 108 4.81 6.08 -6.01
CA CYS A 108 5.49 6.30 -4.74
C CYS A 108 5.10 7.69 -4.21
N PHE A 109 4.55 7.73 -3.01
CA PHE A 109 4.21 8.97 -2.31
C PHE A 109 5.24 9.24 -1.20
N VAL A 110 5.56 10.52 -0.99
CA VAL A 110 6.63 11.00 -0.10
C VAL A 110 6.08 12.02 0.89
#